data_AF-A0A2V5UT76-F1
#
_entry.id   AF-A0A2V5UT76-F1
#
_cell.length_a   1.000
_cell.length_b   1.000
_cell.length_c   1.000
_cell.angle_alpha   90.00
_cell.angle_beta   90.00
_cell.angle_gamma   90.00
#
_symmetry.space_group_name_H-M   'P 1'
#
loop_
_entity.id
_entity.type
_entity.pdbx_description
1 polymer ?
#
loop_
_entity_poly.entity_id
_entity_poly.type
_entity_poly.pdbx_seq_one_letter_code
_entity_poly.pdbx_strand_id
1 'polypeptide(L)'
;IKQVAGKVKLDLAQFRELAAFAQFASDLDAATRARLDRGQRIVELFKQKQYNPIPVEEQVAVMWAMQNGYIDSVPVERVKEYQLKLQDWLETRKEGLLRAIREKKELDKDLESQLKAALDEFKAT
;
A
#
# COMPACT_ATOMS: atom_id res chain seq x y z
N ILE A 1 -1.77 4.65 12.60
CA ILE A 1 -2.01 3.31 13.19
C ILE A 1 -0.72 2.49 13.11
N LYS A 2 -0.21 1.99 14.24
CA LYS A 2 1.11 1.34 14.33
C LYS A 2 1.18 0.02 13.55
N GLN A 3 0.06 -0.72 13.50
CA GLN A 3 -0.04 -2.04 12.88
C GLN A 3 0.44 -2.02 11.41
N VAL A 4 -0.05 -1.06 10.62
CA VAL A 4 0.37 -0.93 9.22
C VAL A 4 1.75 -0.26 9.09
N ALA A 5 2.07 0.76 9.89
CA ALA A 5 3.33 1.48 9.72
C ALA A 5 4.59 0.64 9.96
N GLY A 6 4.55 -0.30 10.92
CA GLY A 6 5.70 -1.13 11.28
C GLY A 6 6.18 -2.04 10.14
N LYS A 7 5.25 -2.74 9.50
CA LYS A 7 5.55 -3.69 8.41
C LYS A 7 6.11 -2.97 7.18
N VAL A 8 5.48 -1.87 6.77
CA VAL A 8 5.96 -1.08 5.62
C VAL A 8 7.37 -0.53 5.82
N LYS A 9 7.69 -0.08 7.04
CA LYS A 9 9.04 0.41 7.37
C LYS A 9 10.09 -0.69 7.20
N LEU A 10 9.79 -1.90 7.65
CA LEU A 10 10.68 -3.05 7.51
C LEU A 10 10.87 -3.42 6.03
N ASP A 11 9.79 -3.51 5.26
CA ASP A 11 9.83 -3.85 3.84
C ASP A 11 10.66 -2.83 3.05
N LEU A 12 10.51 -1.53 3.35
CA LEU A 12 11.28 -0.46 2.70
C LEU A 12 12.76 -0.50 3.08
N ALA A 13 13.10 -0.86 4.32
CA ALA A 13 14.49 -1.01 4.75
C ALA A 13 15.18 -2.15 3.99
N GLN A 14 14.53 -3.33 3.94
CA GLN A 14 15.02 -4.49 3.20
C GLN A 14 15.15 -4.19 1.70
N PHE A 15 14.20 -3.46 1.12
CA PHE A 15 14.29 -3.01 -0.27
C PHE A 15 15.54 -2.16 -0.52
N ARG A 16 15.84 -1.19 0.34
CA ARG A 16 17.00 -0.29 0.15
C ARG A 16 18.31 -1.06 0.21
N GLU A 17 18.43 -2.03 1.10
CA GLU A 17 19.59 -2.92 1.17
C GLU A 17 19.71 -3.75 -0.12
N LEU A 18 18.65 -4.46 -0.51
CA LEU A 18 18.64 -5.29 -1.72
C LEU A 18 18.89 -4.48 -3.00
N ALA A 19 18.35 -3.27 -3.10
CA ALA A 19 18.52 -2.41 -4.27
C ALA A 19 19.98 -1.99 -4.47
N ALA A 20 20.74 -1.78 -3.39
CA ALA A 20 22.17 -1.51 -3.47
C ALA A 20 22.95 -2.75 -3.94
N PHE A 21 22.62 -3.94 -3.45
CA PHE A 21 23.26 -5.20 -3.89
C PHE A 21 22.91 -5.57 -5.34
N ALA A 22 21.67 -5.32 -5.76
CA ALA A 22 21.18 -5.61 -7.10
C ALA A 22 21.89 -4.80 -8.19
N GLN A 23 22.56 -3.68 -7.85
CA GLN A 23 23.38 -2.93 -8.81
C GLN A 23 24.65 -3.68 -9.22
N PHE A 24 25.09 -4.66 -8.43
CA PHE A 24 26.34 -5.40 -8.64
C PHE A 24 26.13 -6.87 -8.98
N ALA A 25 24.91 -7.38 -8.88
CA ALA A 25 24.57 -8.78 -9.16
C ALA A 25 23.85 -8.91 -10.50
N SER A 26 24.37 -9.75 -11.40
CA SER A 26 23.79 -10.00 -12.73
C SER A 26 22.62 -10.99 -12.72
N ASP A 27 22.54 -11.85 -11.70
CA ASP A 27 21.50 -12.85 -11.59
C ASP A 27 20.84 -12.79 -10.21
N LEU A 28 19.53 -12.54 -10.20
CA LEU A 28 18.72 -12.41 -9.00
C LEU A 28 17.66 -13.50 -9.04
N ASP A 29 17.58 -14.28 -7.97
CA ASP A 29 16.52 -15.26 -7.80
C ASP A 29 15.13 -14.59 -7.79
N ALA A 30 14.09 -15.37 -8.07
CA ALA A 30 12.73 -14.87 -8.18
C ALA A 30 12.21 -14.18 -6.91
N ALA A 31 12.62 -14.63 -5.72
CA ALA A 31 12.18 -14.03 -4.47
C ALA A 31 12.84 -12.66 -4.24
N THR A 32 14.13 -12.52 -4.57
CA THR A 32 14.83 -11.24 -4.53
C THR A 32 14.26 -10.24 -5.52
N ARG A 33 13.94 -10.69 -6.74
CA ARG A 33 13.26 -9.86 -7.75
C ARG A 33 11.91 -9.36 -7.26
N ALA A 34 11.07 -10.24 -6.70
CA ALA A 34 9.76 -9.86 -6.17
C ALA A 34 9.85 -8.82 -5.04
N ARG A 35 10.88 -8.91 -4.18
CA ARG A 35 11.12 -7.92 -3.11
C ARG A 35 11.53 -6.56 -3.68
N LEU A 36 12.38 -6.54 -4.71
CA LEU A 36 12.77 -5.31 -5.39
C LEU A 36 11.57 -4.64 -6.06
N ASP A 37 10.79 -5.43 -6.79
CA ASP A 37 9.58 -5.00 -7.49
C ASP A 37 8.55 -4.39 -6.51
N ARG A 38 8.32 -5.04 -5.38
CA ARG A 38 7.44 -4.51 -4.33
C ARG A 38 8.01 -3.22 -3.74
N GLY A 39 9.30 -3.19 -3.42
CA GLY A 39 9.93 -2.01 -2.85
C GLY A 39 9.90 -0.78 -3.77
N GLN A 40 10.05 -0.96 -5.08
CA GLN A 40 9.85 0.12 -6.06
C GLN A 40 8.42 0.69 -6.01
N ARG A 41 7.41 -0.18 -5.91
CA ARG A 41 6.00 0.25 -5.77
C ARG A 41 5.76 0.98 -4.45
N ILE A 42 6.38 0.52 -3.36
CA ILE A 42 6.31 1.21 -2.06
C ILE A 42 6.87 2.63 -2.20
N VAL A 43 8.05 2.80 -2.81
CA VAL A 43 8.65 4.12 -3.01
C VAL A 43 7.72 5.04 -3.81
N GLU A 44 7.12 4.54 -4.89
CA GLU A 44 6.17 5.32 -5.69
C GLU A 44 4.93 5.71 -4.90
N LEU A 45 4.37 4.78 -4.10
CA LEU A 45 3.18 4.98 -3.29
C LEU A 45 3.35 6.13 -2.28
N PHE A 46 4.56 6.26 -1.71
CA PHE A 46 4.88 7.31 -0.74
C PHE A 46 5.18 8.68 -1.36
N LYS A 47 5.25 8.80 -2.69
CA LYS A 47 5.40 10.11 -3.33
C LYS A 47 4.10 10.90 -3.16
N GLN A 48 4.20 12.08 -2.57
CA GLN A 48 3.06 12.96 -2.33
C GLN A 48 3.34 14.34 -2.92
N LYS A 49 2.37 14.88 -3.66
CA LYS A 49 2.45 16.26 -4.17
C LYS A 49 2.37 17.23 -3.00
N GLN A 50 3.06 18.36 -3.12
CA GLN A 50 3.00 19.44 -2.14
C GLN A 50 1.55 19.93 -1.98
N TYR A 51 1.18 20.35 -0.77
CA TYR A 51 -0.14 20.88 -0.41
C TYR A 51 -1.32 19.91 -0.57
N ASN A 52 -1.06 18.61 -0.69
CA ASN A 52 -2.10 17.59 -0.81
C ASN A 52 -2.05 16.61 0.38
N PRO A 53 -2.41 17.03 1.61
CA PRO A 53 -2.41 16.13 2.77
C PRO A 53 -3.42 15.00 2.58
N ILE A 54 -3.03 13.77 2.93
CA ILE A 54 -3.92 12.60 2.85
C ILE A 54 -4.47 12.31 4.26
N PRO A 55 -5.78 12.09 4.44
CA PRO A 55 -6.37 11.64 5.70
C PRO A 55 -5.76 10.33 6.22
N VAL A 56 -5.75 10.13 7.54
CA VAL A 56 -5.07 8.98 8.17
C VAL A 56 -5.76 7.66 7.79
N GLU A 57 -7.08 7.67 7.73
CA GLU A 57 -7.93 6.55 7.35
C GLU A 57 -7.62 6.03 5.94
N GLU A 58 -7.43 6.93 4.98
CA GLU A 58 -7.00 6.58 3.62
C GLU A 58 -5.55 6.09 3.57
N GLN A 59 -4.64 6.77 4.27
CA GLN A 59 -3.24 6.30 4.37
C GLN A 59 -3.20 4.87 4.89
N VAL A 60 -4.01 4.56 5.90
CA VAL A 60 -4.11 3.21 6.47
C VAL A 60 -4.64 2.22 5.43
N ALA A 61 -5.72 2.53 4.73
CA ALA A 61 -6.29 1.65 3.71
C ALA A 61 -5.29 1.36 2.58
N VAL A 62 -4.61 2.40 2.09
CA VAL A 62 -3.58 2.29 1.03
C VAL A 62 -2.38 1.46 1.50
N MET A 63 -1.90 1.69 2.72
CA MET A 63 -0.79 0.92 3.29
C MET A 63 -1.18 -0.55 3.53
N TRP A 64 -2.42 -0.80 3.96
CA TRP A 64 -2.94 -2.15 4.15
C TRP A 64 -3.06 -2.89 2.80
N ALA A 65 -3.55 -2.22 1.76
CA ALA A 65 -3.60 -2.77 0.39
C ALA A 65 -2.21 -3.19 -0.10
N MET A 66 -1.19 -2.36 0.12
CA MET A 66 0.20 -2.68 -0.21
C MET A 66 0.67 -3.96 0.53
N GLN A 67 0.45 -4.03 1.85
CA GLN A 67 0.92 -5.15 2.68
C GLN A 67 0.30 -6.50 2.34
N ASN A 68 -0.88 -6.48 1.74
CA ASN A 68 -1.66 -7.65 1.36
C ASN A 68 -1.57 -7.94 -0.15
N GLY A 69 -0.66 -7.28 -0.86
CA GLY A 69 -0.32 -7.60 -2.25
C GLY A 69 -1.30 -7.09 -3.30
N TYR A 70 -2.25 -6.21 -2.95
CA TYR A 70 -3.20 -5.63 -3.91
C TYR A 70 -2.52 -4.74 -4.96
N ILE A 71 -1.31 -4.24 -4.64
CA ILE A 71 -0.53 -3.34 -5.52
C ILE A 71 0.52 -4.11 -6.34
N ASP A 72 0.81 -5.38 -6.01
CA ASP A 72 1.93 -6.12 -6.64
C ASP A 72 1.75 -6.28 -8.16
N SER A 73 0.51 -6.46 -8.62
CA SER A 73 0.18 -6.58 -10.05
C SER A 73 0.18 -5.24 -10.82
N VAL A 74 0.26 -4.11 -10.11
CA VAL A 74 0.22 -2.78 -10.73
C VAL A 74 1.62 -2.40 -11.23
N PRO A 75 1.80 -1.99 -12.49
CA PRO A 75 3.07 -1.45 -12.97
C PRO A 75 3.51 -0.23 -12.14
N VAL A 76 4.81 -0.07 -11.90
CA VAL A 76 5.36 0.96 -11.01
C VAL A 76 4.87 2.36 -11.40
N GLU A 77 4.91 2.67 -12.68
CA GLU A 77 4.47 3.94 -13.27
C GLU A 77 2.97 4.24 -13.09
N ARG A 78 2.14 3.22 -12.81
CA ARG A 78 0.70 3.35 -12.57
C ARG A 78 0.31 3.25 -11.10
N VAL A 79 1.26 3.03 -10.18
CA VAL A 79 0.97 2.92 -8.74
C VAL A 79 0.27 4.18 -8.22
N LYS A 80 0.70 5.36 -8.67
CA LYS A 80 0.08 6.62 -8.24
C LYS A 80 -1.35 6.78 -8.74
N GLU A 81 -1.61 6.37 -9.99
CA GLU A 81 -2.96 6.35 -10.57
C GLU A 81 -3.86 5.39 -9.78
N TYR A 82 -3.36 4.19 -9.48
CA TYR A 82 -4.06 3.19 -8.67
C TYR A 82 -4.40 3.74 -7.28
N GLN A 83 -3.44 4.37 -6.61
CA GLN A 83 -3.66 4.98 -5.29
C GLN A 83 -4.78 6.01 -5.33
N LEU A 84 -4.74 6.95 -6.28
CA LEU A 84 -5.74 8.01 -6.38
C LEU A 84 -7.13 7.44 -6.66
N LYS A 85 -7.23 6.45 -7.56
CA LYS A 85 -8.50 5.76 -7.84
C LYS A 85 -9.03 4.99 -6.63
N LEU A 86 -8.16 4.33 -5.88
CA LEU A 86 -8.54 3.63 -4.67
C LEU A 86 -9.06 4.61 -3.61
N GLN A 87 -8.39 5.74 -3.43
CA GLN A 87 -8.81 6.78 -2.47
C GLN A 87 -10.19 7.34 -2.85
N ASP A 88 -10.38 7.78 -4.09
CA ASP A 88 -11.66 8.28 -4.61
C ASP A 88 -12.79 7.26 -4.48
N TRP A 89 -12.51 5.99 -4.78
CA TRP A 89 -13.49 4.91 -4.64
C TRP A 89 -13.86 4.64 -3.18
N LEU A 90 -12.89 4.65 -2.26
CA LEU A 90 -13.14 4.47 -0.83
C LEU A 90 -13.92 5.63 -0.24
N GLU A 91 -13.59 6.87 -0.61
CA GLU A 91 -14.34 8.06 -0.20
C GLU A 91 -15.79 8.00 -0.70
N THR A 92 -15.99 7.63 -1.97
CA THR A 92 -17.32 7.63 -2.59
C THR A 92 -18.19 6.46 -2.13
N ARG A 93 -17.61 5.27 -1.94
CA ARG A 93 -18.39 4.03 -1.72
C ARG A 93 -18.27 3.44 -0.33
N LYS A 94 -17.22 3.78 0.42
CA LYS A 94 -16.87 3.15 1.71
C LYS A 94 -16.55 4.20 2.79
N GLU A 95 -17.22 5.36 2.76
CA GLU A 95 -17.04 6.43 3.75
C GLU A 95 -17.22 5.92 5.19
N GLY A 96 -18.19 5.04 5.42
CA GLY A 96 -18.42 4.44 6.74
C GLY A 96 -17.24 3.61 7.27
N LEU A 97 -16.54 2.90 6.37
CA LEU A 97 -15.33 2.15 6.70
C LEU A 97 -14.18 3.10 7.07
N LEU A 98 -13.98 4.16 6.27
CA LEU A 98 -12.97 5.19 6.54
C LEU A 98 -13.22 5.88 7.90
N ARG A 99 -14.49 6.19 8.21
CA ARG A 99 -14.88 6.75 9.51
C ARG A 99 -14.58 5.80 10.66
N ALA A 100 -14.92 4.52 10.53
CA ALA A 100 -14.65 3.52 11.55
C ALA A 100 -13.14 3.36 11.83
N ILE A 101 -12.30 3.38 10.78
CA ILE A 101 -10.83 3.35 10.93
C ILE A 101 -10.34 4.59 11.69
N ARG A 102 -10.88 5.77 11.37
CA ARG A 102 -10.50 7.04 12.02
C ARG A 102 -10.88 7.07 13.50
N GLU A 103 -12.07 6.60 13.85
CA GLU A 103 -12.60 6.62 15.22
C GLU A 103 -11.91 5.57 16.09
N LYS A 104 -11.81 4.33 15.59
CA LYS A 104 -11.26 3.20 16.32
C LYS A 104 -9.75 3.28 16.50
N LYS A 105 -9.05 3.85 15.52
CA LYS A 105 -7.56 3.99 15.49
C LYS A 105 -6.79 2.67 15.60
N GLU A 106 -7.48 1.56 15.38
CA GLU A 106 -6.96 0.19 15.39
C GLU A 106 -7.67 -0.58 14.26
N LEU A 107 -6.92 -1.42 13.55
CA LEU A 107 -7.47 -2.41 12.62
C LEU A 107 -7.62 -3.72 13.36
N ASP A 108 -8.84 -4.02 13.79
CA ASP A 108 -9.16 -5.34 14.31
C ASP A 108 -9.65 -6.26 13.19
N LYS A 109 -9.93 -7.52 13.54
CA LYS A 109 -10.33 -8.54 12.56
C LYS A 109 -11.56 -8.16 11.75
N ASP A 110 -12.50 -7.43 12.35
CA ASP A 110 -13.69 -6.95 11.66
C ASP A 110 -13.33 -5.90 10.60
N LEU A 111 -12.59 -4.85 10.96
CA LEU A 111 -12.15 -3.84 9.99
C LEU A 111 -11.21 -4.39 8.92
N GLU A 112 -10.35 -5.36 9.26
CA GLU A 112 -9.52 -6.05 8.27
C GLU A 112 -10.35 -6.83 7.26
N SER A 113 -11.41 -7.51 7.73
CA SER A 113 -12.36 -8.23 6.86
C SER A 113 -13.10 -7.26 5.94
N GLN A 114 -13.57 -6.12 6.47
CA GLN A 114 -14.23 -5.08 5.69
C GLN A 114 -13.30 -4.44 4.66
N LEU A 115 -12.04 -4.15 5.03
CA LEU A 115 -11.01 -3.65 4.10
C LEU A 115 -10.71 -4.65 2.99
N LYS A 116 -10.58 -5.93 3.34
CA LYS A 116 -10.37 -6.99 2.36
C LYS A 116 -11.52 -7.03 1.34
N ALA A 117 -12.76 -7.06 1.82
CA ALA A 117 -13.94 -7.08 0.96
C ALA A 117 -14.02 -5.83 0.06
N ALA A 118 -13.73 -4.65 0.62
CA ALA A 118 -13.70 -3.39 -0.12
C ALA A 118 -12.64 -3.40 -1.24
N LEU A 119 -11.44 -3.91 -0.97
CA LEU A 119 -10.36 -3.98 -1.95
C LEU A 119 -10.59 -5.06 -3.02
N ASP A 120 -11.21 -6.18 -2.64
CA ASP A 120 -11.62 -7.22 -3.58
C ASP A 120 -12.71 -6.68 -4.54
N GLU A 121 -13.66 -5.90 -4.02
CA GLU A 121 -14.69 -5.21 -4.82
C GLU A 121 -14.07 -4.15 -5.75
N PHE A 122 -13.16 -3.33 -5.25
CA PHE A 122 -12.44 -2.34 -6.06
C PHE A 122 -11.66 -3.00 -7.20
N LYS A 123 -10.99 -4.13 -6.94
CA LYS A 123 -10.24 -4.87 -7.96
C LYS A 123 -11.13 -5.41 -9.08
N ALA A 124 -12.41 -5.64 -8.82
CA ALA A 124 -13.38 -6.09 -9.83
C ALA A 124 -13.96 -4.94 -10.68
N THR A 125 -13.62 -3.69 -10.37
CA THR A 125 -14.06 -2.48 -11.09
C THR A 125 -13.05 -2.09 -12.17
#